data_AF-A0A1C6EWS9-F1
#
_entry.id   AF-A0A1C6EWS9-F1
#
_cell.length_a   1.000
_cell.length_b   1.000
_cell.length_c   1.000
_cell.angle_alpha   90.00
_cell.angle_beta   90.00
_cell.angle_gamma   90.00
#
_symmetry.space_group_name_H-M   'P 1'
#
loop_
_entity.id
_entity.type
_entity.pdbx_description
1 polymer ?
#
loop_
_entity_poly.entity_id
_entity_poly.type
_entity_poly.pdbx_seq_one_letter_code
_entity_poly.pdbx_strand_id
1 'polypeptide(L)'
;MTYSSYLNDKELRAAADRYTEMYGGQFECADTGDVLLYRKNEGDTYISVKADYPVPLFTKRLRQATMHKYTVNLLTLWWMPIDEQDLQDIPGFYRRLFQESECSPASGFAMESPLSRTPK
;
A
#
# COMPACT_ATOMS: atom_id res chain seq x y z
N MET A 1 0.84 -8.25 -3.90
CA MET A 1 0.44 -8.90 -5.17
C MET A 1 1.71 -9.28 -5.91
N THR A 2 1.78 -10.47 -6.52
CA THR A 2 2.93 -10.84 -7.36
C THR A 2 2.69 -10.48 -8.82
N TYR A 3 3.78 -10.22 -9.55
CA TYR A 3 3.70 -9.94 -10.99
C TYR A 3 3.27 -11.19 -11.77
N SER A 4 3.70 -12.38 -11.36
CA SER A 4 3.28 -13.65 -11.96
C SER A 4 1.77 -13.88 -11.83
N SER A 5 1.18 -13.60 -10.65
CA SER A 5 -0.28 -13.72 -10.48
C SER A 5 -1.04 -12.74 -11.39
N TYR A 6 -0.50 -11.52 -11.57
CA TYR A 6 -1.02 -10.55 -12.53
C TYR A 6 -0.97 -11.06 -13.98
N LEU A 7 0.18 -11.59 -14.41
CA LEU A 7 0.35 -12.13 -15.77
C LEU A 7 -0.52 -13.36 -16.05
N ASN A 8 -0.92 -14.11 -15.03
CA ASN A 8 -1.73 -15.31 -15.20
C ASN A 8 -3.25 -15.04 -15.16
N ASP A 9 -3.69 -13.88 -14.65
CA ASP A 9 -5.12 -13.57 -14.53
C ASP A 9 -5.61 -12.57 -15.60
N LYS A 10 -6.45 -13.05 -16.52
CA LYS A 10 -6.96 -12.24 -17.64
C LYS A 10 -7.90 -11.13 -17.17
N GLU A 11 -8.72 -11.38 -16.16
CA GLU A 11 -9.67 -10.38 -15.67
C GLU A 11 -8.96 -9.23 -14.96
N LEU A 12 -7.91 -9.57 -14.22
CA LEU A 12 -7.05 -8.60 -13.57
C LEU A 12 -6.34 -7.73 -14.60
N ARG A 13 -5.73 -8.32 -15.64
CA ARG A 13 -5.10 -7.53 -16.72
C ARG A 13 -6.09 -6.60 -17.40
N ALA A 14 -7.28 -7.08 -17.75
CA ALA A 14 -8.30 -6.23 -18.37
C ALA A 14 -8.76 -5.08 -17.45
N ALA A 15 -8.75 -5.27 -16.12
CA ALA A 15 -9.03 -4.19 -15.17
C ALA A 15 -7.84 -3.21 -15.04
N ALA A 16 -6.62 -3.71 -15.12
CA ALA A 16 -5.39 -2.93 -15.12
C ALA A 16 -5.24 -2.08 -16.39
N ASP A 17 -5.56 -2.62 -17.57
CA ASP A 17 -5.53 -1.88 -18.84
C ASP A 17 -6.48 -0.67 -18.78
N ARG A 18 -7.72 -0.86 -18.31
CA ARG A 18 -8.66 0.25 -18.11
C ARG A 18 -8.17 1.27 -17.09
N TYR A 19 -7.46 0.79 -16.07
CA TYR A 19 -6.90 1.65 -15.04
C TYR A 19 -5.77 2.52 -15.61
N THR A 20 -4.87 1.95 -16.40
CA THR A 20 -3.78 2.70 -17.07
C THR A 20 -4.29 3.62 -18.16
N GLU A 21 -5.34 3.23 -18.90
CA GLU A 21 -6.02 4.12 -19.87
C GLU A 21 -6.55 5.40 -19.19
N MET A 22 -7.02 5.27 -17.95
CA MET A 22 -7.67 6.36 -17.22
C MET A 22 -6.69 7.23 -16.43
N TYR A 23 -5.72 6.62 -15.77
CA TYR A 23 -4.78 7.31 -14.87
C TYR A 23 -3.38 7.48 -15.47
N GLY A 24 -3.14 6.94 -16.66
CA GLY A 24 -1.80 6.82 -17.25
C GLY A 24 -0.96 5.74 -16.55
N GLY A 25 0.31 5.68 -16.90
CA GLY A 25 1.27 4.76 -16.29
C GLY A 25 1.19 3.33 -16.81
N GLN A 26 1.91 2.44 -16.13
CA GLN A 26 2.02 1.03 -16.50
C GLN A 26 2.23 0.14 -15.27
N PHE A 27 1.88 -1.13 -15.42
CA PHE A 27 2.17 -2.17 -14.43
C PHE A 27 3.43 -2.92 -14.83
N GLU A 28 4.35 -3.08 -13.88
CA GLU A 28 5.65 -3.71 -14.11
C GLU A 28 6.07 -4.61 -12.95
N CYS A 29 7.09 -5.44 -13.20
CA CYS A 29 7.71 -6.27 -12.18
C CYS A 29 8.80 -5.45 -11.48
N ALA A 30 8.92 -5.57 -10.15
CA ALA A 30 10.08 -5.06 -9.45
C ALA A 30 11.35 -5.81 -9.85
N ASP A 31 12.49 -5.12 -9.86
CA ASP A 31 13.80 -5.73 -10.13
C ASP A 31 14.23 -6.70 -9.01
N THR A 32 13.76 -6.47 -7.79
CA THR A 32 14.14 -7.21 -6.57
C THR A 32 13.24 -8.40 -6.26
N GLY A 33 12.31 -8.76 -7.16
CA GLY A 33 11.51 -9.98 -7.03
C GLY A 33 10.17 -9.94 -7.75
N ASP A 34 9.39 -11.01 -7.58
CA ASP A 34 8.07 -11.17 -8.18
C ASP A 34 7.01 -10.30 -7.48
N VAL A 35 7.14 -8.99 -7.62
CA VAL A 35 6.27 -7.99 -7.01
C VAL A 35 5.69 -7.10 -8.11
N LEU A 36 4.37 -6.91 -8.07
CA LEU A 36 3.68 -6.02 -8.99
C LEU A 36 3.82 -4.56 -8.52
N LEU A 37 4.37 -3.71 -9.39
CA LEU A 37 4.44 -2.26 -9.22
C LEU A 37 3.51 -1.57 -10.22
N TYR A 38 3.09 -0.35 -9.87
CA TYR A 38 2.46 0.59 -10.79
C TYR A 38 3.32 1.84 -10.89
N ARG A 39 3.85 2.12 -12.09
CA ARG A 39 4.64 3.33 -12.36
C ARG A 39 3.79 4.32 -13.13
N LYS A 40 3.57 5.50 -12.55
CA LYS A 40 2.85 6.59 -13.21
C LYS A 40 3.75 7.23 -14.27
N ASN A 41 3.15 7.83 -15.30
CA ASN A 41 3.89 8.50 -16.38
C ASN A 41 4.82 9.63 -15.89
N GLU A 42 4.50 10.22 -14.73
CA GLU A 42 5.27 11.30 -14.11
C GLU A 42 6.52 10.79 -13.35
N GLY A 43 6.71 9.47 -13.26
CA GLY A 43 7.86 8.82 -12.63
C GLY A 43 7.58 8.24 -11.24
N ASP A 44 6.49 8.64 -10.59
CA ASP A 44 6.10 8.11 -9.29
C ASP A 44 5.81 6.60 -9.39
N THR A 45 6.45 5.84 -8.51
CA THR A 45 6.26 4.39 -8.42
C THR A 45 5.46 4.05 -7.18
N TYR A 46 4.55 3.11 -7.37
CA TYR A 46 3.63 2.69 -6.34
C TYR A 46 3.64 1.17 -6.18
N ILE A 47 3.51 0.75 -4.92
CA ILE A 47 3.40 -0.64 -4.52
C ILE A 47 2.09 -0.86 -3.77
N SER A 48 1.51 -2.06 -3.88
CA SER A 48 0.30 -2.39 -3.14
C SER A 48 0.54 -2.31 -1.64
N VAL A 49 -0.42 -1.81 -0.86
CA VAL A 49 -0.34 -1.76 0.62
C VAL A 49 -0.10 -3.11 1.29
N LYS A 50 -0.34 -4.25 0.63
CA LYS A 50 -0.04 -5.59 1.16
C LYS A 50 0.61 -6.49 0.12
N ALA A 51 1.66 -7.19 0.55
CA ALA A 51 2.41 -8.14 -0.28
C ALA A 51 1.54 -9.33 -0.76
N ASP A 52 0.54 -9.74 0.01
CA ASP A 52 -0.30 -10.93 -0.22
C ASP A 52 -1.70 -10.60 -0.77
N TYR A 53 -1.88 -9.39 -1.31
CA TYR A 53 -3.20 -8.94 -1.78
C TYR A 53 -3.84 -9.96 -2.76
N PRO A 54 -5.03 -10.52 -2.47
CA PRO A 54 -5.64 -11.53 -3.32
C PRO A 54 -6.07 -10.97 -4.68
N VAL A 55 -5.89 -11.76 -5.74
CA VAL A 55 -6.25 -11.38 -7.12
C VAL A 55 -7.69 -10.89 -7.25
N PRO A 56 -8.74 -11.62 -6.77
CA PRO A 56 -10.11 -11.15 -6.92
C PRO A 56 -10.38 -9.80 -6.24
N LEU A 57 -9.74 -9.56 -5.08
CA LEU A 57 -9.89 -8.31 -4.37
C LEU A 57 -9.20 -7.17 -5.12
N PHE A 58 -7.98 -7.40 -5.61
CA PHE A 58 -7.23 -6.42 -6.38
C PHE A 58 -7.97 -6.03 -7.68
N THR A 59 -8.46 -7.02 -8.43
CA THR A 59 -9.30 -6.80 -9.62
C THR A 59 -10.53 -5.96 -9.31
N LYS A 60 -11.23 -6.27 -8.21
CA LYS A 60 -12.37 -5.48 -7.75
C LYS A 60 -11.97 -4.03 -7.48
N ARG A 61 -10.81 -3.78 -6.86
CA ARG A 61 -10.33 -2.41 -6.57
C ARG A 61 -10.01 -1.62 -7.82
N LEU A 62 -9.31 -2.20 -8.80
CA LEU A 62 -9.02 -1.52 -10.07
C LEU A 62 -10.31 -1.14 -10.82
N ARG A 63 -11.31 -2.05 -10.81
CA ARG A 63 -12.64 -1.74 -11.35
C ARG A 63 -13.33 -0.62 -10.59
N GLN A 64 -13.26 -0.59 -9.26
CA GLN A 64 -13.85 0.49 -8.46
C GLN A 64 -13.17 1.84 -8.73
N ALA A 65 -11.85 1.87 -8.88
CA ALA A 65 -11.10 3.07 -9.21
C ALA A 65 -11.56 3.68 -10.53
N THR A 66 -11.82 2.84 -11.52
CA THR A 66 -12.25 3.31 -12.85
C THR A 66 -13.73 3.72 -12.93
N MET A 67 -14.54 3.41 -11.92
CA MET A 67 -15.99 3.66 -11.96
C MET A 67 -16.40 5.13 -11.72
N HIS A 68 -15.49 6.06 -11.40
CA HIS A 68 -15.77 7.51 -11.18
C HIS A 68 -16.90 7.84 -10.18
N LYS A 69 -17.43 6.84 -9.47
CA LYS A 69 -18.58 6.99 -8.55
C LYS A 69 -18.18 7.37 -7.13
N TYR A 70 -16.88 7.32 -6.82
CA TYR A 70 -16.37 7.53 -5.48
C TYR A 70 -15.60 8.84 -5.43
N THR A 71 -15.88 9.66 -4.42
CA THR A 71 -15.21 10.95 -4.15
C THR A 71 -13.80 10.79 -3.59
N VAL A 72 -13.42 9.57 -3.20
CA VAL A 72 -12.12 9.25 -2.62
C VAL A 72 -11.15 8.91 -3.74
N ASN A 73 -9.93 9.42 -3.66
CA ASN A 73 -8.86 9.02 -4.56
C ASN A 73 -8.48 7.55 -4.30
N LEU A 74 -9.05 6.65 -5.11
CA LEU A 74 -8.84 5.21 -4.98
C LEU A 74 -7.41 4.80 -5.36
N LEU A 75 -6.66 5.69 -6.03
CA LEU A 75 -5.24 5.52 -6.32
C LEU A 75 -4.48 5.45 -4.98
N THR A 76 -4.55 6.48 -4.15
CA THR A 76 -3.77 6.58 -2.90
C THR A 76 -4.25 5.67 -1.77
N LEU A 77 -5.46 5.11 -1.86
CA LEU A 77 -6.01 4.30 -0.77
C LEU A 77 -5.45 2.87 -0.73
N TRP A 78 -4.92 2.39 -1.86
CA TRP A 78 -4.43 1.01 -2.01
C TRP A 78 -3.01 0.92 -2.56
N TRP A 79 -2.52 2.03 -3.09
CA TRP A 79 -1.15 2.23 -3.55
C TRP A 79 -0.39 3.07 -2.53
N MET A 80 0.76 2.56 -2.10
CA MET A 80 1.74 3.31 -1.34
C MET A 80 2.81 3.82 -2.30
N PRO A 81 3.16 5.11 -2.28
CA PRO A 81 4.35 5.57 -2.96
C PRO A 81 5.56 4.84 -2.37
N ILE A 82 6.47 4.42 -3.23
CA ILE A 82 7.73 3.77 -2.85
C ILE A 82 8.86 4.45 -3.60
N ASP A 83 9.93 4.80 -2.88
CA ASP A 83 11.11 5.42 -3.47
C ASP A 83 12.10 4.37 -3.98
N GLU A 84 13.12 4.85 -4.70
CA GLU A 84 14.13 3.99 -5.31
C GLU A 84 14.95 3.20 -4.27
N GLN A 85 15.15 3.75 -3.08
CA GLN A 85 15.88 3.09 -2.01
C GLN A 85 15.07 1.92 -1.43
N ASP A 86 13.78 2.14 -1.20
CA ASP A 86 12.85 1.13 -0.69
C ASP A 86 12.55 0.04 -1.73
N LEU A 87 12.62 0.35 -3.03
CA LEU A 87 12.54 -0.66 -4.10
C LEU A 87 13.68 -1.68 -4.03
N GLN A 88 14.84 -1.31 -3.49
CA GLN A 88 15.96 -2.24 -3.29
C GLN A 88 15.73 -3.21 -2.11
N ASP A 89 14.79 -2.92 -1.20
CA ASP A 89 14.43 -3.75 -0.04
C ASP A 89 12.92 -3.74 0.22
N ILE A 90 12.16 -4.24 -0.76
CA ILE A 90 10.70 -4.37 -0.66
C ILE A 90 10.26 -5.17 0.59
N PRO A 91 10.90 -6.28 0.98
CA PRO A 91 10.56 -7.00 2.21
C PRO A 91 10.73 -6.13 3.47
N GLY A 92 11.81 -5.34 3.55
CA GLY A 92 12.03 -4.39 4.63
C GLY A 92 11.04 -3.23 4.61
N PHE A 93 10.67 -2.72 3.43
CA PHE A 93 9.62 -1.70 3.28
C PHE A 93 8.30 -2.17 3.89
N TYR A 94 7.82 -3.37 3.53
CA TYR A 94 6.60 -3.92 4.13
C TYR A 94 6.75 -4.10 5.64
N ARG A 95 7.91 -4.54 6.13
CA ARG A 95 8.14 -4.68 7.58
C ARG A 95 8.00 -3.36 8.31
N ARG A 96 8.56 -2.26 7.78
CA ARG A 96 8.44 -0.91 8.35
C ARG A 96 6.98 -0.43 8.34
N LEU A 97 6.30 -0.62 7.20
CA LEU A 97 4.89 -0.26 7.02
C LEU A 97 3.98 -0.77 8.14
N PHE A 98 4.18 -2.01 8.54
CA PHE A 98 3.33 -2.69 9.53
C PHE A 98 3.87 -2.56 10.96
N GLN A 99 5.19 -2.39 11.15
CA GLN A 99 5.77 -2.10 12.47
C GLN A 99 5.40 -0.71 12.99
N GLU A 100 5.30 0.29 12.11
CA GLU A 100 4.82 1.63 12.49
C GLU A 100 3.33 1.64 12.87
N SER A 101 2.56 0.65 12.42
CA SER A 101 1.16 0.49 12.84
C SER A 101 0.99 -0.13 14.24
N GLU A 102 2.03 -0.81 14.75
CA GLU A 102 2.03 -1.44 16.09
C GLU A 102 2.82 -0.64 17.14
N CYS A 103 3.57 0.40 16.75
CA CYS A 103 4.30 1.27 17.67
C CYS A 103 3.55 2.57 17.97
N SER A 104 2.48 2.44 18.76
CA SER A 104 2.14 3.44 19.76
C SER A 104 1.74 2.74 21.06
N PRO A 105 2.71 2.28 21.88
CA PRO A 105 2.46 2.35 23.30
C PRO A 105 2.38 3.84 23.61
N ALA A 106 1.20 4.30 24.04
CA ALA A 106 1.03 5.63 24.59
C ALA A 106 2.22 5.88 25.53
N SER A 107 2.98 6.92 25.22
CA SER A 107 4.05 7.45 26.06
C SER A 107 3.60 7.33 27.51
N GLY A 108 4.36 6.57 28.30
CA GLY A 108 4.04 6.34 29.70
C GLY A 108 3.79 7.68 30.39
N PHE A 109 2.52 7.97 30.66
CA PHE A 109 2.17 8.88 31.72
C PHE A 109 2.59 8.16 33.00
N ALA A 110 3.80 8.46 33.45
CA ALA A 110 4.15 8.29 34.85
C ALA A 110 3.14 9.14 35.65
N MET A 111 2.06 8.51 36.10
CA MET A 111 1.28 9.07 37.20
C MET A 111 2.18 9.01 38.42
N GLU A 112 2.81 10.13 38.75
CA GLU A 112 3.30 10.35 40.10
C GLU A 112 2.11 10.23 41.06
N SER A 113 2.16 9.24 41.94
CA SER A 113 1.24 9.10 43.07
C SER A 113 1.31 10.35 43.96
N PRO A 114 0.19 11.03 44.26
CA PRO A 114 0.22 12.11 45.23
C PRO A 114 0.45 11.54 46.63
N LEU A 115 1.59 11.91 47.21
CA LEU A 115 1.92 11.73 48.62
C LEU A 115 0.77 12.22 49.51
N SER A 116 0.37 11.34 50.42
CA SER A 116 -0.55 11.55 51.53
C SER A 116 -0.19 12.79 52.35
N ARG A 117 -1.10 13.77 52.37
CA ARG A 117 -1.10 14.83 53.39
C ARG A 117 -2.17 14.52 54.44
N THR A 118 -1.73 14.04 55.60
CA THR A 118 -2.47 14.19 56.84
C THR A 118 -2.34 15.62 57.35
N PRO A 119 -3.39 16.19 57.97
CA PRO A 119 -3.21 17.21 58.98
C PRO A 119 -3.71 16.75 60.35
N LYS A 120 -3.03 17.30 61.37
CA LYS A 120 -3.33 17.21 62.81
C LYS A 120 -4.71 17.75 63.16
#